data_AF-A0A9W4JXD2-F1
#
_entry.id   AF-A0A9W4JXD2-F1
#
_cell.length_a   1.000
_cell.length_b   1.000
_cell.length_c   1.000
_cell.angle_alpha   90.00
_cell.angle_beta   90.00
_cell.angle_gamma   90.00
#
_symmetry.space_group_name_H-M   'P 1'
#
loop_
_entity.id
_entity.type
_entity.pdbx_description
1 polymer ?
#
loop_
_entity_poly.entity_id
_entity_poly.type
_entity_poly.pdbx_seq_one_letter_code
_entity_poly.pdbx_strand_id
1 'polypeptide(L)'
;MSFQDFLPSTTPRYRYKGYRECLRLFEEEYEKFEHEEDPLGCAYNPYFIMNIDERSFLECFVNSEDNLLTLSWEIYDHVYQSTLLKMESPAHAVAIGTFNTIFSAWARKVTDPILFNTTTRTVRGRSRTKKADISFTPAEVPSGWSHKWPTFVGEVAWSEPRSKLIEDMRFWLEDQESSVNVAITISVLRGRILIESWEVSDNKPPSPTQMIEIVRNPLPGRPQVSGRLEIKFSDVFLMEPKPGARERNFLMTTADMHELATGIWEYQYSAGSNNSQ
;
A
#
# COMPACT_ATOMS: atom_id res chain seq x y z
N MET A 1 -20.73 -1.28 2.76
CA MET A 1 -19.99 -1.28 4.05
C MET A 1 -19.19 0.02 4.11
N SER A 2 -18.92 0.59 5.28
CA SER A 2 -18.06 1.78 5.43
C SER A 2 -16.63 1.33 5.73
N PHE A 3 -15.59 2.08 5.32
CA PHE A 3 -14.22 1.75 5.77
C PHE A 3 -14.09 1.84 7.29
N GLN A 4 -14.99 2.60 7.94
CA GLN A 4 -15.08 2.75 9.38
C GLN A 4 -15.42 1.44 10.10
N ASP A 5 -16.02 0.46 9.41
CA ASP A 5 -16.43 -0.83 9.98
C ASP A 5 -15.23 -1.77 10.21
N PHE A 6 -14.07 -1.47 9.62
CA PHE A 6 -12.89 -2.34 9.62
C PHE A 6 -11.69 -1.76 10.37
N LEU A 7 -11.84 -0.55 10.90
CA LEU A 7 -10.84 0.12 11.74
C LEU A 7 -11.14 -0.14 13.22
N PRO A 8 -10.14 -0.05 14.11
CA PRO A 8 -10.37 -0.11 15.55
C PRO A 8 -11.45 0.87 15.98
N SER A 9 -12.31 0.48 16.93
CA SER A 9 -13.35 1.39 17.46
C SER A 9 -12.76 2.64 18.13
N THR A 10 -11.48 2.56 18.53
CA THR A 10 -10.69 3.63 19.12
C THR A 10 -10.15 4.64 18.09
N THR A 11 -10.32 4.41 16.79
CA THR A 11 -9.86 5.35 15.75
C THR A 11 -10.45 6.74 15.95
N PRO A 12 -9.62 7.78 16.15
CA PRO A 12 -10.09 9.14 16.37
C PRO A 12 -10.96 9.64 15.22
N ARG A 13 -11.97 10.45 15.56
CA ARG A 13 -12.91 11.02 14.59
C ARG A 13 -13.06 12.51 14.82
N TYR A 14 -12.87 13.27 13.74
CA TYR A 14 -12.95 14.73 13.75
C TYR A 14 -13.94 15.23 12.70
N ARG A 15 -14.41 16.46 12.87
CA ARG A 15 -15.23 17.16 11.88
C ARG A 15 -14.39 18.25 11.23
N TYR A 16 -14.43 18.33 9.91
CA TYR A 16 -13.73 19.37 9.18
C TYR A 16 -14.33 20.75 9.49
N LYS A 17 -13.45 21.71 9.80
CA LYS A 17 -13.80 23.11 10.10
C LYS A 17 -12.94 24.11 9.31
N GLY A 18 -12.19 23.61 8.34
CA GLY A 18 -11.27 24.39 7.53
C GLY A 18 -9.83 23.88 7.58
N TYR A 19 -9.07 24.27 6.57
CA TYR A 19 -7.71 23.81 6.30
C TYR A 19 -6.78 23.91 7.52
N ARG A 20 -6.70 25.09 8.16
CA ARG A 20 -5.79 25.35 9.27
C ARG A 20 -6.06 24.48 10.49
N GLU A 21 -7.34 24.19 10.78
CA GLU A 21 -7.70 23.30 11.89
C GLU A 21 -7.40 21.85 11.53
N CYS A 22 -7.62 21.44 10.28
CA CYS A 22 -7.26 20.11 9.80
C CYS A 22 -5.75 19.85 9.89
N LEU A 23 -4.93 20.83 9.48
CA LEU A 23 -3.48 20.73 9.55
C LEU A 23 -2.99 20.57 10.99
N ARG A 24 -3.47 21.42 11.90
CA ARG A 24 -3.14 21.33 13.33
C ARG A 24 -3.56 19.99 13.94
N LEU A 25 -4.74 19.48 13.60
CA LEU A 25 -5.17 18.15 14.05
C LEU A 25 -4.26 17.04 13.51
N PHE A 26 -3.82 17.14 12.26
CA PHE A 26 -2.88 16.18 11.68
C PHE A 26 -1.54 16.20 12.44
N GLU A 27 -0.99 17.38 12.71
CA GLU A 27 0.24 17.55 13.51
C GLU A 27 0.07 16.99 14.93
N GLU A 28 -1.03 17.30 15.62
CA GLU A 28 -1.33 16.79 16.97
C GLU A 28 -1.45 15.26 17.01
N GLU A 29 -2.05 14.62 15.99
CA GLU A 29 -2.09 13.16 15.89
C GLU A 29 -0.74 12.56 15.53
N TYR A 30 0.03 13.23 14.66
CA TYR A 30 1.36 12.78 14.26
C TYR A 30 2.35 12.84 15.43
N GLU A 31 2.31 13.87 16.27
CA GLU A 31 3.13 13.94 17.49
C GLU A 31 2.80 12.81 18.48
N LYS A 32 1.51 12.47 18.64
CA LYS A 32 1.12 11.30 19.45
C LYS A 32 1.67 10.01 18.85
N PHE A 33 1.62 9.89 17.53
CA PHE A 33 2.17 8.76 16.80
C PHE A 33 3.69 8.62 16.97
N GLU A 34 4.45 9.72 17.00
CA GLU A 34 5.91 9.69 17.20
C GLU A 34 6.32 9.47 18.66
N HIS A 35 5.59 10.04 19.62
CA HIS A 35 5.95 10.00 21.05
C HIS A 35 5.45 8.78 21.81
N GLU A 36 4.49 8.04 21.26
CA GLU A 36 4.11 6.74 21.79
C GLU A 36 5.18 5.70 21.39
N GLU A 37 6.32 5.73 22.08
CA GLU A 37 7.10 4.51 22.29
C GLU A 37 6.12 3.49 22.88
N ASP A 38 5.90 2.37 22.21
CA ASP A 38 5.09 1.29 22.74
C ASP A 38 5.98 0.27 23.46
N PRO A 39 6.14 0.36 24.80
CA PRO A 39 6.81 -0.67 25.60
C PRO A 39 6.00 -1.98 25.72
N LEU A 40 4.75 -2.04 25.20
CA LEU A 40 3.82 -3.16 25.39
C LEU A 40 3.43 -3.94 24.11
N GLY A 41 3.87 -3.52 22.93
CA GLY A 41 3.72 -4.28 21.68
C GLY A 41 2.30 -4.30 21.08
N CYS A 42 1.42 -3.36 21.45
CA CYS A 42 0.13 -3.12 20.82
C CYS A 42 0.25 -2.04 19.73
N ALA A 43 0.05 -2.45 18.48
CA ALA A 43 -0.11 -1.62 17.28
C ALA A 43 -0.86 -0.29 17.55
N TYR A 44 -0.16 0.84 17.46
CA TYR A 44 -0.80 2.16 17.38
C TYR A 44 -1.66 2.22 16.10
N ASN A 45 -2.76 2.95 16.16
CA ASN A 45 -3.64 3.14 15.01
C ASN A 45 -3.14 4.35 14.19
N PRO A 46 -2.51 4.16 13.01
CA PRO A 46 -1.90 5.23 12.23
C PRO A 46 -2.95 6.09 11.50
N TYR A 47 -4.20 6.05 11.95
CA TYR A 47 -5.34 6.58 11.25
C TYR A 47 -6.19 7.48 12.13
N PHE A 48 -6.74 8.51 11.52
CA PHE A 48 -7.94 9.15 12.02
C PHE A 48 -8.92 9.44 10.88
N ILE A 49 -10.18 9.62 11.24
CA ILE A 49 -11.27 9.85 10.30
C ILE A 49 -11.67 11.32 10.38
N MET A 50 -11.78 11.98 9.23
CA MET A 50 -12.27 13.34 9.12
C MET A 50 -13.60 13.33 8.37
N ASN A 51 -14.67 13.75 9.02
CA ASN A 51 -15.96 13.98 8.37
C ASN A 51 -15.89 15.27 7.56
N ILE A 52 -16.00 15.15 6.24
CA ILE A 52 -15.78 16.22 5.27
C ILE A 52 -16.60 15.97 4.00
N ASP A 53 -17.30 17.00 3.52
CA ASP A 53 -18.04 16.94 2.27
C ASP A 53 -17.08 16.88 1.07
N GLU A 54 -17.59 16.45 -0.09
CA GLU A 54 -16.76 16.18 -1.26
C GLU A 54 -16.08 17.44 -1.79
N ARG A 55 -16.76 18.57 -1.77
CA ARG A 55 -16.18 19.83 -2.23
C ARG A 55 -15.01 20.23 -1.34
N SER A 56 -15.22 20.24 -0.02
CA SER A 56 -14.16 20.54 0.94
C SER A 56 -13.01 19.54 0.85
N PHE A 57 -13.29 18.26 0.60
CA PHE A 57 -12.27 17.23 0.40
C PHE A 57 -11.40 17.53 -0.83
N LEU A 58 -12.01 17.82 -1.97
CA LEU A 58 -11.29 18.13 -3.20
C LEU A 58 -10.43 19.39 -3.04
N GLU A 59 -10.96 20.43 -2.40
CA GLU A 59 -10.23 21.67 -2.12
C GLU A 59 -9.04 21.44 -1.17
N CYS A 60 -9.21 20.61 -0.13
CA CYS A 60 -8.22 20.44 0.94
C CYS A 60 -7.16 19.35 0.67
N PHE A 61 -7.51 18.28 -0.04
CA PHE A 61 -6.69 17.05 -0.13
C PHE A 61 -6.31 16.65 -1.55
N VAL A 62 -6.92 17.25 -2.57
CA VAL A 62 -6.66 16.88 -3.98
C VAL A 62 -6.10 18.04 -4.78
N ASN A 63 -6.71 19.22 -4.64
CA ASN A 63 -6.33 20.43 -5.36
C ASN A 63 -5.55 21.43 -4.49
N SER A 64 -5.07 20.98 -3.33
CA SER A 64 -4.29 21.81 -2.41
C SER A 64 -2.90 22.08 -2.98
N GLU A 65 -2.39 23.30 -2.78
CA GLU A 65 -0.98 23.62 -3.05
C GLU A 65 -0.05 23.04 -1.98
N ASP A 66 -0.60 22.59 -0.85
CA ASP A 66 0.14 21.94 0.23
C ASP A 66 0.25 20.43 0.00
N ASN A 67 1.49 19.96 -0.04
CA ASN A 67 1.80 18.56 -0.27
C ASN A 67 1.48 17.66 0.94
N LEU A 68 1.50 18.18 2.17
CA LEU A 68 1.35 17.36 3.37
C LEU A 68 -0.03 16.69 3.37
N LEU A 69 -1.11 17.47 3.36
CA LEU A 69 -2.45 16.90 3.35
C LEU A 69 -2.74 16.11 2.08
N THR A 70 -2.19 16.54 0.92
CA THR A 70 -2.35 15.81 -0.35
C THR A 70 -1.74 14.40 -0.29
N LEU A 71 -0.68 14.20 0.49
CA LEU A 71 -0.03 12.91 0.67
C LEU A 71 -0.69 12.08 1.79
N SER A 72 -1.17 12.73 2.86
CA SER A 72 -1.61 12.07 4.09
C SER A 72 -3.00 11.41 4.08
N TRP A 73 -3.72 11.37 2.97
CA TRP A 73 -5.03 10.68 2.90
C TRP A 73 -4.97 9.41 2.05
N GLU A 74 -5.79 8.44 2.45
CA GLU A 74 -5.83 7.11 1.84
C GLU A 74 -7.16 6.84 1.12
N ILE A 75 -8.29 7.14 1.77
CA ILE A 75 -9.63 6.83 1.26
C ILE A 75 -10.57 8.01 1.48
N TYR A 76 -11.36 8.36 0.48
CA TYR A 76 -12.55 9.20 0.63
C TYR A 76 -13.81 8.40 0.34
N ASP A 77 -14.76 8.35 1.27
CA ASP A 77 -16.04 7.66 1.10
C ASP A 77 -17.14 8.65 0.70
N HIS A 78 -17.69 8.47 -0.50
CA HIS A 78 -18.69 9.36 -1.09
C HIS A 78 -20.05 9.25 -0.39
N VAL A 79 -20.35 8.11 0.24
CA VAL A 79 -21.63 7.84 0.89
C VAL A 79 -21.66 8.45 2.28
N TYR A 80 -20.57 8.27 3.04
CA TYR A 80 -20.47 8.76 4.41
C TYR A 80 -19.88 10.16 4.54
N GLN A 81 -19.37 10.73 3.45
CA GLN A 81 -18.73 12.04 3.43
C GLN A 81 -17.63 12.13 4.49
N SER A 82 -16.68 11.20 4.41
CA SER A 82 -15.56 11.10 5.34
C SER A 82 -14.30 10.66 4.62
N THR A 83 -13.15 11.21 5.02
CA THR A 83 -11.83 10.78 4.56
C THR A 83 -11.08 10.05 5.68
N LEU A 84 -10.31 9.03 5.30
CA LEU A 84 -9.35 8.34 6.14
C LEU A 84 -7.97 8.97 5.94
N LEU A 85 -7.44 9.56 7.00
CA LEU A 85 -6.11 10.15 7.02
C LEU A 85 -5.14 9.16 7.65
N LYS A 86 -3.98 8.99 7.02
CA LYS A 86 -2.90 8.06 7.38
C LYS A 86 -1.67 8.87 7.79
N MET A 87 -1.10 8.51 8.93
CA MET A 87 0.23 8.95 9.34
C MET A 87 1.23 7.93 8.80
N GLU A 88 2.05 8.35 7.84
CA GLU A 88 3.05 7.46 7.24
C GLU A 88 4.20 7.22 8.22
N SER A 89 4.45 5.95 8.55
CA SER A 89 5.69 5.57 9.24
C SER A 89 6.84 5.53 8.23
N PRO A 90 8.08 5.85 8.62
CA PRO A 90 9.16 5.74 7.64
C PRO A 90 9.47 4.29 7.25
N ALA A 91 9.14 3.29 8.08
CA ALA A 91 9.19 1.88 7.67
C ALA A 91 8.23 1.58 6.52
N HIS A 92 7.03 2.17 6.54
CA HIS A 92 6.05 2.10 5.46
C HIS A 92 6.58 2.76 4.19
N ALA A 93 7.13 3.97 4.29
CA ALA A 93 7.75 4.68 3.16
C ALA A 93 8.95 3.91 2.56
N VAL A 94 9.81 3.31 3.39
CA VAL A 94 10.94 2.49 2.92
C VAL A 94 10.45 1.23 2.22
N ALA A 95 9.44 0.54 2.76
CA ALA A 95 8.87 -0.64 2.10
C ALA A 95 8.33 -0.31 0.70
N ILE A 96 7.60 0.81 0.57
CA ILE A 96 7.11 1.33 -0.72
C ILE A 96 8.30 1.62 -1.66
N GLY A 97 9.28 2.40 -1.19
CA GLY A 97 10.42 2.84 -1.99
C GLY A 97 11.29 1.68 -2.49
N THR A 98 11.60 0.72 -1.63
CA THR A 98 12.40 -0.45 -1.98
C THR A 98 11.65 -1.37 -2.94
N PHE A 99 10.37 -1.66 -2.68
CA PHE A 99 9.58 -2.48 -3.63
C PHE A 99 9.46 -1.81 -5.00
N ASN A 100 9.17 -0.50 -5.04
CA ASN A 100 9.12 0.27 -6.28
C ASN A 100 10.43 0.19 -7.06
N THR A 101 11.57 0.23 -6.37
CA THR A 101 12.90 0.12 -6.98
C THR A 101 13.13 -1.26 -7.59
N ILE A 102 12.85 -2.33 -6.83
CA ILE A 102 12.95 -3.73 -7.28
C ILE A 102 12.06 -3.97 -8.51
N PHE A 103 10.79 -3.60 -8.43
CA PHE A 103 9.81 -3.85 -9.49
C PHE A 103 10.12 -3.04 -10.76
N SER A 104 10.51 -1.77 -10.61
CA SER A 104 10.94 -0.94 -11.75
C SER A 104 12.22 -1.45 -12.41
N ALA A 105 13.15 -2.01 -11.62
CA ALA A 105 14.36 -2.62 -12.15
C ALA A 105 14.05 -3.89 -12.97
N TRP A 106 13.05 -4.68 -12.57
CA TRP A 106 12.56 -5.78 -13.39
C TRP A 106 11.89 -5.28 -14.68
N ALA A 107 10.95 -4.34 -14.58
CA ALA A 107 10.18 -3.85 -15.73
C ALA A 107 11.10 -3.36 -16.86
N ARG A 108 12.13 -2.55 -16.52
CA ARG A 108 13.13 -2.05 -17.47
C ARG A 108 14.00 -3.13 -18.12
N LYS A 109 14.12 -4.31 -17.50
CA LYS A 109 14.93 -5.42 -18.05
C LYS A 109 14.15 -6.27 -19.06
N VAL A 110 12.82 -6.32 -18.92
CA VAL A 110 12.00 -7.32 -19.65
C VAL A 110 11.36 -6.77 -20.91
N THR A 111 11.07 -5.47 -21.00
CA THR A 111 10.44 -4.90 -22.20
C THR A 111 10.68 -3.38 -22.33
N ASP A 112 10.49 -2.85 -23.56
CA ASP A 112 10.65 -1.43 -23.93
C ASP A 112 9.33 -0.72 -24.38
N PRO A 113 8.17 -1.06 -23.80
CA PRO A 113 7.18 -0.09 -23.37
C PRO A 113 7.40 0.25 -21.90
N ILE A 114 7.29 1.53 -21.55
CA ILE A 114 7.54 2.01 -20.18
C ILE A 114 6.38 1.63 -19.28
N LEU A 115 6.69 0.99 -18.16
CA LEU A 115 5.74 0.84 -17.04
C LEU A 115 5.83 2.11 -16.18
N PHE A 116 4.75 2.87 -16.09
CA PHE A 116 4.71 4.09 -15.29
C PHE A 116 4.43 3.75 -13.83
N ASN A 117 5.29 4.19 -12.93
CA ASN A 117 5.00 4.20 -11.50
C ASN A 117 3.97 5.32 -11.23
N THR A 118 2.79 4.93 -10.75
CA THR A 118 1.65 5.81 -10.49
C THR A 118 1.29 5.85 -8.99
N THR A 119 2.25 5.57 -8.10
CA THR A 119 2.09 5.41 -6.63
C THR A 119 1.37 6.58 -5.90
N THR A 120 1.16 7.74 -6.52
CA THR A 120 0.38 8.84 -5.94
C THR A 120 -0.99 9.05 -6.59
N ARG A 121 -1.30 8.26 -7.61
CA ARG A 121 -2.52 8.40 -8.39
C ARG A 121 -3.72 7.91 -7.60
N THR A 122 -4.76 8.72 -7.65
CA THR A 122 -6.04 8.45 -7.00
C THR A 122 -6.99 7.77 -7.97
N VAL A 123 -7.74 6.80 -7.47
CA VAL A 123 -8.71 6.06 -8.25
C VAL A 123 -10.08 6.24 -7.63
N ARG A 124 -11.02 6.74 -8.44
CA ARG A 124 -12.42 6.88 -8.05
C ARG A 124 -13.21 5.65 -8.48
N GLY A 125 -13.54 4.81 -7.50
CA GLY A 125 -14.50 3.72 -7.65
C GLY A 125 -15.95 4.18 -7.44
N ARG A 126 -16.87 3.24 -7.30
CA ARG A 126 -18.31 3.56 -7.24
C ARG A 126 -18.72 4.33 -5.98
N SER A 127 -18.25 3.89 -4.82
CA SER A 127 -18.63 4.45 -3.52
C SER A 127 -17.49 5.16 -2.80
N ARG A 128 -16.24 4.99 -3.26
CA ARG A 128 -15.06 5.57 -2.63
C ARG A 128 -14.02 5.98 -3.66
N THR A 129 -13.21 6.96 -3.32
CA THR A 129 -11.93 7.23 -3.96
C THR A 129 -10.82 6.69 -3.06
N LYS A 130 -9.82 6.00 -3.62
CA LYS A 130 -8.67 5.49 -2.86
C LYS A 130 -7.35 5.83 -3.56
N LYS A 131 -6.29 6.00 -2.78
CA LYS A 131 -4.90 6.06 -3.24
C LYS A 131 -4.23 4.72 -2.91
N ALA A 132 -3.50 4.14 -3.88
CA ALA A 132 -2.71 2.94 -3.65
C ALA A 132 -1.34 3.33 -3.06
N ASP A 133 -0.82 2.55 -2.11
CA ASP A 133 0.55 2.73 -1.62
C ASP A 133 1.61 2.44 -2.69
N ILE A 134 1.29 1.56 -3.65
CA ILE A 134 2.14 1.20 -4.79
C ILE A 134 1.21 1.02 -5.99
N SER A 135 1.52 1.61 -7.14
CA SER A 135 0.80 1.25 -8.37
C SER A 135 1.64 1.43 -9.63
N PHE A 136 1.32 0.61 -10.63
CA PHE A 136 1.93 0.68 -11.94
C PHE A 136 0.90 0.55 -13.05
N THR A 137 1.11 1.30 -14.14
CA THR A 137 0.27 1.28 -15.34
C THR A 137 1.17 1.19 -16.58
N PRO A 138 0.91 0.28 -17.54
CA PRO A 138 1.68 0.23 -18.78
C PRO A 138 1.42 1.50 -19.62
N ALA A 139 2.44 1.95 -20.35
CA ALA A 139 2.31 3.11 -21.23
C ALA A 139 1.32 2.88 -22.36
N GLU A 140 1.29 1.65 -22.88
CA GLU A 140 0.34 1.22 -23.89
C GLU A 140 -0.72 0.35 -23.23
N VAL A 141 -2.00 0.72 -23.41
CA VAL A 141 -3.14 -0.10 -23.01
C VAL A 141 -3.89 -0.56 -24.27
N PRO A 142 -4.38 -1.80 -24.32
CA PRO A 142 -5.16 -2.28 -25.46
C PRO A 142 -6.43 -1.45 -25.69
N SER A 143 -6.95 -1.48 -26.92
CA SER A 143 -8.21 -0.80 -27.24
C SER A 143 -9.34 -1.29 -26.33
N GLY A 144 -10.10 -0.35 -25.76
CA GLY A 144 -11.17 -0.64 -24.79
C GLY A 144 -10.73 -0.62 -23.33
N TRP A 145 -9.42 -0.54 -23.05
CA TRP A 145 -8.90 -0.35 -21.70
C TRP A 145 -8.70 1.13 -21.38
N SER A 146 -8.83 1.47 -20.10
CA SER A 146 -8.65 2.83 -19.61
C SER A 146 -7.47 2.89 -18.66
N HIS A 147 -6.65 3.94 -18.77
CA HIS A 147 -5.65 4.25 -17.76
C HIS A 147 -6.26 4.70 -16.43
N LYS A 148 -7.59 4.76 -16.27
CA LYS A 148 -8.24 5.17 -15.01
C LYS A 148 -7.78 4.30 -13.84
N TRP A 149 -7.62 3.01 -14.05
CA TRP A 149 -7.15 2.05 -13.06
C TRP A 149 -5.73 1.58 -13.43
N PRO A 150 -4.86 1.37 -12.43
CA PRO A 150 -3.59 0.69 -12.66
C PRO A 150 -3.82 -0.80 -12.94
N THR A 151 -2.84 -1.46 -13.56
CA THR A 151 -2.88 -2.92 -13.78
C THR A 151 -2.27 -3.67 -12.60
N PHE A 152 -1.34 -3.03 -11.90
CA PHE A 152 -0.71 -3.52 -10.68
C PHE A 152 -0.94 -2.55 -9.52
N VAL A 153 -1.33 -3.09 -8.37
CA VAL A 153 -1.40 -2.37 -7.10
C VAL A 153 -0.68 -3.13 -6.00
N GLY A 154 -0.10 -2.39 -5.06
CA GLY A 154 0.40 -2.92 -3.81
C GLY A 154 -0.06 -2.05 -2.65
N GLU A 155 -0.40 -2.68 -1.54
CA GLU A 155 -0.70 -2.00 -0.27
C GLU A 155 0.31 -2.40 0.79
N VAL A 156 0.82 -1.41 1.53
CA VAL A 156 1.78 -1.65 2.60
C VAL A 156 1.07 -1.44 3.93
N ALA A 157 0.97 -2.51 4.71
CA ALA A 157 0.42 -2.46 6.05
C ALA A 157 1.53 -2.37 7.08
N TRP A 158 1.57 -1.27 7.83
CA TRP A 158 2.33 -1.18 9.07
C TRP A 158 1.37 -1.24 10.26
N SER A 159 1.35 -2.37 10.96
CA SER A 159 0.46 -2.58 12.12
C SER A 159 -1.05 -2.48 11.84
N GLU A 160 -1.45 -2.38 10.56
CA GLU A 160 -2.85 -2.30 10.13
C GLU A 160 -3.57 -3.64 10.32
N PRO A 161 -4.87 -3.63 10.66
CA PRO A 161 -5.62 -4.87 10.87
C PRO A 161 -5.85 -5.59 9.54
N ARG A 162 -5.81 -6.93 9.58
CA ARG A 162 -6.06 -7.78 8.41
C ARG A 162 -7.41 -7.51 7.72
N SER A 163 -8.43 -7.13 8.48
CA SER A 163 -9.75 -6.76 7.96
C SER A 163 -9.69 -5.57 6.99
N LYS A 164 -8.85 -4.57 7.29
CA LYS A 164 -8.63 -3.41 6.42
C LYS A 164 -7.97 -3.83 5.11
N LEU A 165 -6.91 -4.64 5.17
CA LEU A 165 -6.25 -5.17 3.97
C LEU A 165 -7.21 -5.94 3.06
N ILE A 166 -8.08 -6.78 3.62
CA ILE A 166 -9.10 -7.50 2.84
C ILE A 166 -10.03 -6.51 2.13
N GLU A 167 -10.47 -5.45 2.81
CA GLU A 167 -11.33 -4.43 2.22
C GLU A 167 -10.61 -3.61 1.13
N ASP A 168 -9.33 -3.32 1.31
CA ASP A 168 -8.51 -2.68 0.28
C ASP A 168 -8.41 -3.57 -0.96
N MET A 169 -8.17 -4.87 -0.77
CA MET A 169 -8.14 -5.83 -1.88
C MET A 169 -9.49 -5.96 -2.56
N ARG A 170 -10.62 -5.86 -1.84
CA ARG A 170 -11.94 -5.80 -2.46
C ARG A 170 -12.12 -4.56 -3.32
N PHE A 171 -11.71 -3.39 -2.82
CA PHE A 171 -11.77 -2.16 -3.62
C PHE A 171 -11.00 -2.31 -4.94
N TRP A 172 -9.79 -2.86 -4.88
CA TRP A 172 -8.95 -3.00 -6.06
C TRP A 172 -9.41 -4.11 -7.01
N LEU A 173 -9.88 -5.24 -6.52
CA LEU A 173 -10.13 -6.41 -7.37
C LEU A 173 -11.61 -6.65 -7.69
N GLU A 174 -12.55 -6.10 -6.91
CA GLU A 174 -13.99 -6.36 -7.09
C GLU A 174 -14.78 -5.14 -7.61
N ASP A 175 -14.21 -3.93 -7.66
CA ASP A 175 -14.91 -2.80 -8.28
C ASP A 175 -15.19 -3.11 -9.76
N GLN A 176 -16.42 -2.87 -10.21
CA GLN A 176 -16.88 -3.23 -11.56
C GLN A 176 -16.12 -2.52 -12.67
N GLU A 177 -15.54 -1.36 -12.37
CA GLU A 177 -14.72 -0.62 -13.32
C GLU A 177 -13.23 -0.94 -13.19
N SER A 178 -12.84 -1.80 -12.24
CA SER A 178 -11.45 -2.13 -12.01
C SER A 178 -10.81 -2.82 -13.21
N SER A 179 -9.57 -2.44 -13.48
CA SER A 179 -8.69 -3.07 -14.46
C SER A 179 -7.39 -3.56 -13.80
N VAL A 180 -7.41 -3.72 -12.47
CA VAL A 180 -6.31 -4.28 -11.70
C VAL A 180 -6.28 -5.79 -11.92
N ASN A 181 -5.18 -6.28 -12.48
CA ASN A 181 -4.95 -7.72 -12.66
C ASN A 181 -4.06 -8.30 -11.56
N VAL A 182 -3.24 -7.46 -10.93
CA VAL A 182 -2.30 -7.87 -9.90
C VAL A 182 -2.48 -6.98 -8.67
N ALA A 183 -2.80 -7.59 -7.54
CA ALA A 183 -2.80 -6.92 -6.26
C ALA A 183 -1.89 -7.66 -5.28
N ILE A 184 -1.03 -6.91 -4.59
CA ILE A 184 -0.20 -7.46 -3.52
C ILE A 184 -0.40 -6.70 -2.21
N THR A 185 -0.04 -7.34 -1.10
CA THR A 185 0.10 -6.66 0.18
C THR A 185 1.49 -6.93 0.76
N ILE A 186 2.12 -5.91 1.36
CA ILE A 186 3.34 -6.03 2.15
C ILE A 186 2.98 -5.69 3.59
N SER A 187 2.79 -6.70 4.44
CA SER A 187 2.55 -6.48 5.87
C SER A 187 3.87 -6.51 6.63
N VAL A 188 4.20 -5.37 7.23
CA VAL A 188 5.37 -5.22 8.08
C VAL A 188 4.95 -5.42 9.53
N LEU A 189 5.42 -6.52 10.10
CA LEU A 189 5.15 -6.93 11.47
C LEU A 189 6.46 -6.88 12.28
N ARG A 190 6.35 -6.95 13.60
CA ARG A 190 7.54 -7.04 14.46
C ARG A 190 8.33 -8.31 14.14
N GLY A 191 9.55 -8.11 13.63
CA GLY A 191 10.47 -9.18 13.27
C GLY A 191 10.00 -10.07 12.11
N ARG A 192 8.95 -9.68 11.37
CA ARG A 192 8.44 -10.45 10.23
C ARG A 192 7.92 -9.53 9.14
N ILE A 193 8.16 -9.89 7.88
CA ILE A 193 7.57 -9.23 6.72
C ILE A 193 6.81 -10.30 5.93
N LEU A 194 5.56 -10.02 5.62
CA LEU A 194 4.69 -10.88 4.83
C LEU A 194 4.39 -10.19 3.51
N ILE A 195 4.60 -10.87 2.39
CA ILE A 195 4.22 -10.40 1.07
C ILE A 195 3.22 -11.39 0.49
N GLU A 196 2.07 -10.93 0.04
CA GLU A 196 1.02 -11.80 -0.49
C GLU A 196 0.54 -11.29 -1.84
N SER A 197 0.30 -12.17 -2.80
CA SER A 197 -0.48 -11.86 -4.00
C SER A 197 -1.92 -12.28 -3.79
N TRP A 198 -2.84 -11.46 -4.26
CA TRP A 198 -4.27 -11.66 -4.09
C TRP A 198 -4.95 -11.89 -5.42
N GLU A 199 -5.90 -12.83 -5.43
CA GLU A 199 -6.76 -13.09 -6.58
C GLU A 199 -8.21 -13.21 -6.12
N VAL A 200 -9.13 -12.89 -7.04
CA VAL A 200 -10.56 -13.17 -6.87
C VAL A 200 -10.83 -14.58 -7.35
N SER A 201 -11.48 -15.37 -6.50
CA SER A 201 -12.01 -16.68 -6.88
C SER A 201 -13.52 -16.59 -7.06
N ASP A 202 -14.09 -17.42 -7.92
CA ASP A 202 -15.53 -17.45 -8.18
C ASP A 202 -16.35 -17.48 -6.88
N ASN A 203 -17.22 -16.47 -6.71
CA ASN A 203 -18.11 -16.28 -5.57
C ASN A 203 -17.43 -16.21 -4.18
N LYS A 204 -16.15 -15.84 -4.12
CA LYS A 204 -15.43 -15.63 -2.86
C LYS A 204 -14.75 -14.26 -2.83
N PRO A 205 -14.64 -13.63 -1.64
CA PRO A 205 -13.81 -12.44 -1.48
C PRO A 205 -12.38 -12.69 -1.93
N PRO A 206 -11.61 -11.64 -2.28
CA PRO A 206 -10.21 -11.78 -2.61
C PRO A 206 -9.47 -12.49 -1.49
N SER A 207 -8.55 -13.38 -1.86
CA SER A 207 -7.73 -14.09 -0.88
C SER A 207 -6.30 -14.27 -1.39
N PRO A 208 -5.31 -14.42 -0.50
CA PRO A 208 -3.94 -14.67 -0.91
C PRO A 208 -3.79 -16.00 -1.65
N THR A 209 -3.13 -15.97 -2.81
CA THR A 209 -2.79 -17.17 -3.61
C THR A 209 -1.30 -17.52 -3.55
N GLN A 210 -0.45 -16.52 -3.32
CA GLN A 210 0.98 -16.68 -3.10
C GLN A 210 1.40 -15.90 -1.86
N MET A 211 2.46 -16.35 -1.21
CA MET A 211 2.95 -15.77 0.03
C MET A 211 4.47 -15.90 0.10
N ILE A 212 5.13 -14.85 0.56
CA ILE A 212 6.50 -14.83 1.06
C ILE A 212 6.45 -14.43 2.52
N GLU A 213 7.16 -15.18 3.39
CA GLU A 213 7.43 -14.77 4.76
C GLU A 213 8.94 -14.57 4.95
N ILE A 214 9.32 -13.41 5.46
CA ILE A 214 10.70 -13.08 5.84
C ILE A 214 10.75 -12.87 7.35
N VAL A 215 11.54 -13.67 8.06
CA VAL A 215 11.65 -13.67 9.53
C VAL A 215 12.99 -13.09 9.97
N ARG A 216 12.97 -12.12 10.88
CA ARG A 216 14.15 -11.58 11.54
C ARG A 216 14.64 -12.57 12.59
N ASN A 217 15.90 -12.96 12.52
CA ASN A 217 16.54 -13.90 13.46
C ASN A 217 15.72 -15.21 13.63
N PRO A 218 15.60 -16.02 12.56
CA PRO A 218 14.86 -17.28 12.63
C PRO A 218 15.48 -18.22 13.67
N LEU A 219 14.66 -19.08 14.27
CA LEU A 219 15.14 -20.15 15.13
C LEU A 219 16.13 -21.06 14.37
N PRO A 220 17.10 -21.70 15.05
CA PRO A 220 18.01 -22.64 14.42
C PRO A 220 17.27 -23.69 13.59
N GLY A 221 17.70 -23.86 12.33
CA GLY A 221 17.08 -24.80 11.39
C GLY A 221 15.80 -24.30 10.70
N ARG A 222 15.31 -23.09 11.00
CA ARG A 222 14.22 -22.46 10.23
C ARG A 222 14.77 -21.53 9.16
N PRO A 223 14.18 -21.50 7.96
CA PRO A 223 14.61 -20.59 6.91
C PRO A 223 14.28 -19.14 7.30
N GLN A 224 15.18 -18.22 6.95
CA GLN A 224 14.92 -16.78 7.10
C GLN A 224 13.85 -16.29 6.13
N VAL A 225 13.78 -16.93 4.96
CA VAL A 225 12.88 -16.58 3.86
C VAL A 225 12.17 -17.85 3.42
N SER A 226 10.85 -17.80 3.29
CA SER A 226 10.04 -18.90 2.79
C SER A 226 8.98 -18.41 1.82
N GLY A 227 8.51 -19.31 0.95
CA GLY A 227 7.49 -19.00 -0.04
C GLY A 227 8.05 -18.47 -1.37
N ARG A 228 7.16 -17.95 -2.22
CA ARG A 228 7.49 -17.40 -3.54
C ARG A 228 6.46 -16.37 -3.97
N LEU A 229 6.88 -15.43 -4.81
CA LEU A 229 6.01 -14.48 -5.48
C LEU A 229 6.41 -14.42 -6.96
N GLU A 230 5.48 -14.81 -7.80
CA GLU A 230 5.55 -14.72 -9.25
C GLU A 230 4.39 -13.88 -9.76
N ILE A 231 4.70 -12.82 -10.50
CA ILE A 231 3.72 -11.95 -11.13
C ILE A 231 3.90 -12.06 -12.64
N LYS A 232 2.82 -12.41 -13.36
CA LYS A 232 2.91 -12.65 -14.79
C LYS A 232 3.16 -11.35 -15.54
N PHE A 233 4.00 -11.45 -16.56
CA PHE A 233 4.24 -10.33 -17.48
C PHE A 233 2.94 -9.85 -18.14
N SER A 234 2.11 -10.80 -18.60
CA SER A 234 0.81 -10.54 -19.24
C SER A 234 -0.14 -9.74 -18.36
N ASP A 235 -0.14 -10.00 -17.06
CA ASP A 235 -1.08 -9.39 -16.13
C ASP A 235 -0.72 -7.91 -15.89
N VAL A 236 0.58 -7.58 -15.91
CA VAL A 236 1.10 -6.22 -15.71
C VAL A 236 1.06 -5.40 -16.99
N PHE A 237 1.52 -5.96 -18.11
CA PHE A 237 1.70 -5.24 -19.38
C PHE A 237 0.52 -5.40 -20.35
N LEU A 238 -0.49 -6.19 -20.00
CA LEU A 238 -1.68 -6.45 -20.82
C LEU A 238 -1.37 -7.05 -22.20
N MET A 239 -0.26 -7.78 -22.30
CA MET A 239 0.17 -8.43 -23.54
C MET A 239 0.98 -9.70 -23.27
N GLU A 240 0.85 -10.67 -24.17
CA GLU A 240 1.59 -11.93 -24.07
C GLU A 240 3.10 -11.73 -24.35
N PRO A 241 3.98 -12.44 -23.63
CA PRO A 241 5.40 -12.48 -23.96
C PRO A 241 5.65 -12.98 -25.39
N LYS A 242 6.44 -12.24 -26.15
CA LYS A 242 6.88 -12.61 -27.50
C LYS A 242 7.84 -13.80 -27.43
N PRO A 243 7.64 -14.84 -28.25
CA PRO A 243 8.57 -15.97 -28.31
C PRO A 243 10.01 -15.52 -28.59
N GLY A 244 10.96 -15.95 -27.75
CA GLY A 244 12.38 -15.62 -27.89
C GLY A 244 12.79 -14.21 -27.42
N ALA A 245 11.86 -13.41 -26.89
CA ALA A 245 12.16 -12.11 -26.29
C ALA A 245 12.67 -12.25 -24.83
N ARG A 246 13.07 -11.12 -24.24
CA ARG A 246 13.46 -11.03 -22.82
C ARG A 246 12.25 -10.92 -21.88
N GLU A 247 11.05 -10.79 -22.44
CA GLU A 247 9.78 -10.66 -21.75
C GLU A 247 9.53 -11.91 -20.89
N ARG A 248 9.37 -11.71 -19.58
CA ARG A 248 9.25 -12.79 -18.61
C ARG A 248 8.60 -12.29 -17.33
N ASN A 249 8.04 -13.22 -16.57
CA ASN A 249 7.39 -12.95 -15.29
C ASN A 249 8.36 -12.29 -14.30
N PHE A 250 7.81 -11.48 -13.40
CA PHE A 250 8.55 -11.01 -12.23
C PHE A 250 8.64 -12.16 -11.24
N LEU A 251 9.87 -12.48 -10.82
CA LEU A 251 10.14 -13.43 -9.76
C LEU A 251 10.88 -12.66 -8.67
N MET A 252 10.27 -12.57 -7.49
CA MET A 252 10.93 -11.93 -6.35
C MET A 252 12.06 -12.84 -5.87
N THR A 253 13.31 -12.41 -6.06
CA THR A 253 14.49 -13.22 -5.75
C THR A 253 14.87 -13.11 -4.28
N THR A 254 15.72 -14.04 -3.80
CA THR A 254 16.29 -13.95 -2.46
C THR A 254 17.05 -12.65 -2.22
N ALA A 255 17.73 -12.12 -3.23
CA ALA A 255 18.40 -10.83 -3.13
C ALA A 255 17.40 -9.69 -2.93
N ASP A 256 16.31 -9.66 -3.72
CA ASP A 256 15.25 -8.65 -3.58
C ASP A 256 14.59 -8.72 -2.18
N MET A 257 14.37 -9.94 -1.67
CA MET A 257 13.82 -10.16 -0.33
C MET A 257 14.77 -9.66 0.77
N HIS A 258 16.07 -9.90 0.63
CA HIS A 258 17.05 -9.37 1.57
C HIS A 258 17.15 -7.84 1.51
N GLU A 259 17.10 -7.25 0.31
CA GLU A 259 17.13 -5.79 0.13
C GLU A 259 15.92 -5.14 0.82
N LEU A 260 14.70 -5.66 0.56
CA LEU A 260 13.47 -5.19 1.20
C LEU A 260 13.54 -5.32 2.72
N ALA A 261 13.95 -6.48 3.24
CA ALA A 261 14.01 -6.71 4.68
C ALA A 261 15.07 -5.86 5.37
N THR A 262 16.23 -5.65 4.73
CA THR A 262 17.31 -4.82 5.27
C THR A 262 16.84 -3.38 5.39
N GLY A 263 16.28 -2.79 4.32
CA GLY A 263 15.78 -1.41 4.37
C GLY A 263 14.74 -1.20 5.47
N ILE A 264 13.76 -2.11 5.57
CA ILE A 264 12.72 -2.03 6.61
C ILE A 264 13.32 -2.17 8.02
N TRP A 265 14.17 -3.17 8.26
CA TRP A 265 14.70 -3.46 9.59
C TRP A 265 15.77 -2.48 10.05
N GLU A 266 16.59 -1.94 9.14
CA GLU A 266 17.49 -0.83 9.47
C GLU A 266 16.67 0.29 10.09
N TYR A 267 15.54 0.68 9.50
CA TYR A 267 14.69 1.70 10.13
C TYR A 267 14.05 1.21 11.43
N GLN A 268 13.46 0.00 11.48
CA GLN A 268 12.78 -0.50 12.68
C GLN A 268 13.68 -0.60 13.92
N TYR A 269 15.00 -0.81 13.75
CA TYR A 269 15.90 -1.15 14.87
C TYR A 269 17.17 -0.29 14.98
N SER A 270 17.45 0.64 14.05
CA SER A 270 18.62 1.52 14.14
C SER A 270 18.47 2.66 15.16
N ALA A 271 17.27 2.94 15.66
CA ALA A 271 17.01 3.95 16.68
C ALA A 271 17.38 3.53 18.13
N GLY A 272 18.12 2.42 18.32
CA GLY A 272 18.38 1.86 19.66
C GLY A 272 19.85 1.62 20.03
N SER A 273 20.83 1.95 19.19
CA SER A 273 22.24 1.59 19.43
C SER A 273 23.20 2.77 19.67
N ASN A 274 22.69 3.91 20.16
CA ASN A 274 23.51 4.98 20.72
C ASN A 274 22.99 5.38 22.10
N ASN A 275 23.09 4.48 23.08
CA ASN A 275 23.31 4.79 24.50
C ASN A 275 23.33 3.50 25.33
N SER A 276 24.47 2.81 25.35
CA SER A 276 24.94 2.10 26.54
C SER A 276 26.34 1.51 26.32
N GLN A 277 27.26 2.06 27.13
CA GLN A 277 28.67 1.71 27.40
C GLN A 277 29.72 2.29 26.47
#